data_AF-D9QGB5-F1
#
_entry.id   AF-D9QGB5-F1
#
_cell.length_a   1.000
_cell.length_b   1.000
_cell.length_c   1.000
_cell.angle_alpha   90.00
_cell.angle_beta   90.00
_cell.angle_gamma   90.00
#
_symmetry.space_group_name_H-M   'P 1'
#
loop_
_entity.id
_entity.type
_entity.pdbx_description
1 polymer ?
#
loop_
_entity_poly.entity_id
_entity_poly.type
_entity_poly.pdbx_seq_one_letter_code
_entity_poly.pdbx_strand_id
1 'polypeptide(L)'
;MLSTLLLVAVLSQSSPDATDLTPAFGNTLVSTYPDGRTARTWLLPDGRYEGQGRRGGRSSGRWSVRDGQVCFGQRRPIPVPRSFCTPIVRGGVGTRWTARAVTGETIQVRLVAGR
;
A
#
# COMPACT_ATOMS: atom_id res chain seq x y z
N MET A 1 -52.31 16.97 -0.07
CA MET A 1 -50.90 17.13 0.31
C MET A 1 -50.08 16.19 -0.57
N LEU A 2 -49.32 16.70 -1.54
CA LEU A 2 -48.47 15.87 -2.41
C LEU A 2 -47.18 15.54 -1.65
N SER A 3 -46.94 14.26 -1.36
CA SER A 3 -45.66 13.78 -0.83
C SER A 3 -44.66 13.62 -1.97
N THR A 4 -43.64 14.47 -2.02
CA THR A 4 -42.49 14.35 -2.92
C THR A 4 -41.53 13.29 -2.36
N LEU A 5 -41.39 12.14 -3.02
CA LEU A 5 -40.34 11.17 -2.70
C LEU A 5 -38.99 11.70 -3.19
N LEU A 6 -38.06 11.98 -2.27
CA LEU A 6 -36.64 12.15 -2.60
C LEU A 6 -36.03 10.77 -2.88
N LEU A 7 -35.61 10.54 -4.12
CA LEU A 7 -34.78 9.38 -4.48
C LEU A 7 -33.32 9.70 -4.12
N VAL A 8 -32.81 9.10 -3.04
CA VAL A 8 -31.38 9.17 -2.70
C VAL A 8 -30.65 8.10 -3.50
N ALA A 9 -29.93 8.51 -4.56
CA ALA A 9 -29.06 7.62 -5.31
C ALA A 9 -27.81 7.29 -4.47
N VAL A 10 -27.68 6.04 -4.03
CA VAL A 10 -26.49 5.56 -3.32
C VAL A 10 -25.40 5.27 -4.37
N LEU A 11 -24.36 6.11 -4.41
CA LEU A 11 -23.17 5.85 -5.22
C LEU A 11 -22.36 4.73 -4.54
N SER A 12 -22.45 3.51 -5.08
CA SER A 12 -21.60 2.38 -4.66
C SER A 12 -20.15 2.66 -5.06
N GLN A 13 -19.34 3.14 -4.13
CA GLN A 13 -17.89 3.21 -4.33
C GLN A 13 -17.30 1.81 -4.15
N SER A 14 -16.70 1.25 -5.19
CA SER A 14 -16.01 -0.04 -5.12
C SER A 14 -14.75 0.09 -4.24
N SER A 15 -14.63 -0.82 -3.28
CA SER A 15 -13.42 -0.98 -2.48
C SER A 15 -12.22 -1.26 -3.39
N PRO A 16 -11.03 -0.72 -3.08
CA PRO A 16 -9.84 -1.01 -3.86
C PRO A 16 -9.54 -2.50 -3.98
N ASP A 17 -9.06 -2.92 -5.15
CA ASP A 17 -8.71 -4.31 -5.44
C ASP A 17 -7.24 -4.47 -5.88
N ALA A 18 -6.85 -5.68 -6.30
CA ALA A 18 -5.47 -5.96 -6.72
C ALA A 18 -5.05 -5.20 -7.99
N THR A 19 -6.00 -4.86 -8.87
CA THR A 19 -5.77 -4.10 -10.11
C THR A 19 -5.35 -2.67 -9.80
N ASP A 20 -5.83 -2.09 -8.70
CA ASP A 20 -5.42 -0.76 -8.24
C ASP A 20 -3.92 -0.70 -7.86
N LEU A 21 -3.26 -1.84 -7.66
CA LEU A 21 -1.82 -1.92 -7.41
C LEU A 21 -0.98 -1.99 -8.70
N THR A 22 -1.60 -2.12 -9.88
CA THR A 22 -0.91 -2.22 -11.17
C THR A 22 0.17 -1.15 -11.37
N PRO A 23 -0.09 0.14 -11.06
CA PRO A 23 0.93 1.18 -11.22
C PRO A 23 2.18 0.98 -10.35
N ALA A 24 2.09 0.22 -9.25
CA ALA A 24 3.23 -0.07 -8.40
C ALA A 24 4.16 -1.15 -8.98
N PHE A 25 3.69 -1.97 -9.92
CA PHE A 25 4.51 -3.00 -10.55
C PHE A 25 5.58 -2.37 -11.44
N GLY A 26 6.83 -2.81 -11.29
CA GLY A 26 7.99 -2.21 -11.98
C GLY A 26 8.46 -0.87 -11.44
N ASN A 27 7.78 -0.33 -10.42
CA ASN A 27 8.08 0.94 -9.77
C ASN A 27 8.44 0.76 -8.29
N THR A 28 8.85 1.84 -7.63
CA THR A 28 9.29 1.81 -6.24
C THR A 28 8.36 2.61 -5.33
N LEU A 29 7.84 1.95 -4.29
CA LEU A 29 7.23 2.62 -3.14
C LEU A 29 8.35 3.10 -2.22
N VAL A 30 8.54 4.42 -2.12
CA VAL A 30 9.54 5.03 -1.22
C VAL A 30 8.84 5.59 0.00
N SER A 31 9.13 5.02 1.16
CA SER A 31 8.62 5.45 2.46
C SER A 31 9.65 6.30 3.18
N THR A 32 9.37 7.59 3.34
CA THR A 32 10.22 8.57 4.05
C THR A 32 9.76 8.68 5.50
N TYR A 33 10.67 8.42 6.43
CA TYR A 33 10.43 8.46 7.87
C TYR A 33 10.68 9.87 8.44
N PRO A 34 10.20 10.16 9.68
CA PRO A 34 10.44 11.45 10.34
C PRO A 34 11.94 11.78 10.51
N ASP A 35 12.79 10.76 10.57
CA ASP A 35 14.24 10.89 10.63
C ASP A 35 14.89 11.21 9.26
N GLY A 36 14.09 11.41 8.21
CA GLY A 36 14.54 11.71 6.84
C GLY A 36 15.04 10.49 6.05
N ARG A 37 15.21 9.32 6.67
CA ARG A 37 15.66 8.11 5.98
C ARG A 37 14.51 7.45 5.24
N THR A 38 14.85 6.64 4.23
CA THR A 38 13.86 5.99 3.38
C THR A 38 13.93 4.48 3.44
N ALA A 39 12.78 3.82 3.50
CA ALA A 39 12.63 2.43 3.10
C ALA A 39 12.07 2.34 1.67
N ARG A 40 12.35 1.23 1.00
CA ARG A 40 11.85 0.92 -0.34
C ARG A 40 11.07 -0.38 -0.33
N THR A 41 9.96 -0.43 -1.06
CA THR A 41 9.16 -1.64 -1.27
C THR A 41 8.87 -1.79 -2.75
N TRP A 42 9.01 -3.02 -3.25
CA TRP A 42 8.70 -3.39 -4.62
C TRP A 42 7.65 -4.48 -4.61
N LEU A 43 6.51 -4.21 -5.26
CA LEU A 43 5.45 -5.19 -5.45
C LEU A 43 5.67 -5.92 -6.77
N LEU A 44 5.54 -7.24 -6.74
CA LEU A 44 5.54 -8.07 -7.95
C LEU A 44 4.10 -8.49 -8.27
N PRO A 45 3.72 -8.59 -9.56
CA PRO A 45 2.36 -8.96 -9.97
C PRO A 45 1.91 -10.34 -9.46
N ASP A 46 2.84 -11.24 -9.18
CA ASP A 46 2.60 -12.61 -8.71
C ASP A 46 2.32 -12.74 -7.20
N GLY A 47 2.04 -11.62 -6.54
CA GLY A 47 1.74 -11.60 -5.11
C GLY A 47 2.98 -11.64 -4.22
N ARG A 48 4.20 -11.51 -4.76
CA ARG A 48 5.42 -11.34 -3.95
C ARG A 48 5.75 -9.87 -3.73
N TYR A 49 6.46 -9.59 -2.63
CA TYR A 49 7.11 -8.29 -2.45
C TYR A 49 8.57 -8.47 -2.04
N GLU A 50 9.37 -7.47 -2.38
CA GLU A 50 10.70 -7.26 -1.85
C GLU A 50 10.75 -5.91 -1.12
N GLY A 51 11.60 -5.81 -0.10
CA GLY A 51 11.76 -4.60 0.69
C GLY A 51 13.21 -4.35 1.08
N GLN A 52 13.52 -3.07 1.26
CA GLN A 52 14.75 -2.60 1.88
C GLN A 52 14.38 -1.58 2.96
N GLY A 53 14.69 -1.89 4.22
CA GLY A 53 14.42 -0.98 5.33
C GLY A 53 15.35 0.24 5.33
N ARG A 54 15.02 1.24 6.15
CA ARG A 54 15.79 2.50 6.31
C ARG A 54 17.24 2.34 6.78
N ARG A 55 17.64 1.14 7.20
CA ARG A 55 19.02 0.75 7.58
C ARG A 55 19.68 -0.20 6.56
N GLY A 56 19.10 -0.36 5.37
CA GLY A 56 19.65 -1.20 4.30
C GLY A 56 19.26 -2.69 4.36
N GLY A 57 18.74 -3.17 5.49
CA GLY A 57 18.31 -4.57 5.65
C GLY A 57 17.21 -4.97 4.65
N ARG A 58 17.35 -6.16 4.06
CA ARG A 58 16.40 -6.69 3.06
C ARG A 58 15.31 -7.55 3.70
N SER A 59 14.11 -7.48 3.14
CA SER A 59 12.99 -8.35 3.48
C SER A 59 12.27 -8.81 2.22
N SER A 60 11.52 -9.91 2.34
CA SER A 60 10.62 -10.36 1.28
C SER A 60 9.48 -11.18 1.84
N GLY A 61 8.42 -11.31 1.06
CA GLY A 61 7.24 -12.04 1.47
C GLY A 61 6.16 -12.04 0.41
N ARG A 62 4.91 -12.14 0.86
CA ARG A 62 3.73 -12.09 0.00
C ARG A 62 2.86 -10.89 0.33
N TRP A 63 2.19 -10.35 -0.67
CA TRP A 63 1.10 -9.39 -0.50
C TRP A 63 -0.22 -10.00 -0.97
N SER A 64 -1.32 -9.53 -0.40
CA SER A 64 -2.68 -9.80 -0.85
C SER A 64 -3.57 -8.58 -0.61
N VAL A 65 -4.75 -8.52 -1.25
CA VAL A 65 -5.75 -7.49 -0.97
C VAL A 65 -6.87 -8.08 -0.13
N ARG A 66 -7.24 -7.39 0.96
CA ARG A 66 -8.38 -7.71 1.82
C ARG A 66 -9.03 -6.41 2.26
N ASP A 67 -10.35 -6.30 2.13
CA ASP A 67 -11.14 -5.16 2.61
C ASP A 67 -10.62 -3.78 2.15
N GLY A 68 -10.17 -3.68 0.89
CA GLY A 68 -9.61 -2.43 0.33
C GLY A 68 -8.19 -2.08 0.81
N GLN A 69 -7.51 -3.01 1.50
CA GLN A 69 -6.16 -2.85 2.03
C GLN A 69 -5.19 -3.83 1.38
N VAL A 70 -3.95 -3.38 1.19
CA VAL A 70 -2.83 -4.27 0.85
C VAL A 70 -2.22 -4.82 2.14
N CYS A 71 -2.18 -6.13 2.26
CA CYS A 71 -1.70 -6.87 3.42
C CYS A 71 -0.38 -7.58 3.11
N PHE A 72 0.64 -7.30 3.91
CA PHE A 72 1.99 -7.83 3.76
C PHE A 72 2.25 -8.96 4.77
N GLY A 73 2.56 -10.15 4.29
CA GLY A 73 3.05 -11.27 5.10
C GLY A 73 4.54 -11.50 4.85
N GLN A 74 5.39 -11.09 5.79
CA GLN A 74 6.83 -11.27 5.69
C GLN A 74 7.23 -12.75 5.81
N ARG A 75 8.15 -13.19 4.95
CA ARG A 75 8.73 -14.54 4.95
C ARG A 75 10.24 -14.54 5.20
N ARG A 76 10.95 -13.47 4.83
CA ARG A 76 12.38 -13.28 5.07
C ARG A 76 12.66 -11.89 5.67
N PRO A 77 13.68 -11.74 6.52
CA PRO A 77 14.61 -12.78 6.98
C PRO A 77 13.97 -13.75 7.99
N ILE A 78 12.99 -13.27 8.76
CA ILE A 78 12.23 -14.07 9.73
C ILE A 78 10.75 -13.96 9.35
N PRO A 79 10.02 -15.08 9.19
CA PRO A 79 8.58 -15.06 8.98
C PRO A 79 7.84 -14.37 10.12
N VAL A 80 6.87 -13.53 9.80
CA VAL A 80 6.00 -12.88 10.79
C VAL A 80 4.60 -13.50 10.71
N PRO A 81 4.02 -13.97 11.82
CA PRO A 81 2.75 -14.71 11.80
C PRO A 81 1.53 -13.84 11.46
N ARG A 82 1.59 -12.53 11.73
CA ARG A 82 0.52 -11.58 11.41
C ARG A 82 0.90 -10.74 10.19
N SER A 83 -0.06 -10.53 9.30
CA SER A 83 0.10 -9.61 8.19
C SER A 83 -0.04 -8.17 8.66
N PHE A 84 0.74 -7.28 8.09
CA PHE A 84 0.56 -5.85 8.23
C PHE A 84 -0.30 -5.33 7.07
N CYS A 85 -1.47 -4.76 7.35
CA CYS A 85 -2.38 -4.23 6.33
C CYS A 85 -2.40 -2.70 6.34
N THR A 86 -2.40 -2.09 5.16
CA THR A 86 -2.49 -0.64 4.97
C THR A 86 -3.46 -0.32 3.83
N PRO A 87 -4.21 0.79 3.90
CA PRO A 87 -5.10 1.20 2.81
C PRO A 87 -4.39 1.27 1.46
N ILE A 88 -5.07 0.85 0.39
CA ILE A 88 -4.60 1.05 -0.97
C ILE A 88 -4.89 2.50 -1.37
N VAL A 89 -3.88 3.17 -1.93
CA VAL A 89 -4.03 4.50 -2.51
C VAL A 89 -3.98 4.36 -4.03
N ARG A 90 -5.05 4.79 -4.69
CA ARG A 90 -5.12 4.83 -6.16
C ARG A 90 -4.26 5.98 -6.68
N GLY A 91 -3.52 5.73 -7.75
CA GLY A 91 -2.64 6.73 -8.37
C GLY A 91 -1.53 6.09 -9.19
N GLY A 92 -0.68 6.94 -9.75
CA GLY A 92 0.45 6.54 -10.60
C GLY A 92 1.78 7.00 -10.04
N VAL A 93 2.83 6.90 -10.86
CA VAL A 93 4.13 7.48 -10.52
C VAL A 93 3.95 8.97 -10.23
N GLY A 94 4.59 9.43 -9.15
CA GLY A 94 4.46 10.81 -8.65
C GLY A 94 3.39 10.97 -7.56
N THR A 95 2.46 10.04 -7.42
CA THR A 95 1.48 10.05 -6.32
C THR A 95 2.18 9.98 -4.97
N ARG A 96 1.68 10.78 -4.01
CA ARG A 96 2.19 10.89 -2.64
C ARG A 96 1.05 10.79 -1.64
N TRP A 97 1.30 10.16 -0.50
CA TRP A 97 0.31 10.06 0.57
C TRP A 97 0.97 9.82 1.93
N THR A 98 0.22 10.14 2.98
CA THR A 98 0.57 9.83 4.36
C THR A 98 0.14 8.40 4.70
N ALA A 99 1.00 7.64 5.36
CA ALA A 99 0.71 6.30 5.85
C ALA A 99 1.28 6.07 7.26
N ARG A 100 1.00 4.92 7.86
CA ARG A 100 1.68 4.45 9.08
C ARG A 100 2.62 3.30 8.73
N ALA A 101 3.82 3.31 9.28
CA ALA A 101 4.73 2.17 9.22
C ALA A 101 4.28 1.06 10.18
N VAL A 102 4.83 -0.14 10.02
CA VAL A 102 4.65 -1.26 10.97
C VAL A 102 5.09 -0.90 12.40
N THR A 103 6.00 0.07 12.54
CA THR A 103 6.47 0.61 13.82
C THR A 103 5.52 1.65 14.44
N GLY A 104 4.41 1.98 13.76
CA GLY A 104 3.43 2.99 14.19
C GLY A 104 3.77 4.42 13.78
N GLU A 105 5.01 4.68 13.35
CA GLU A 105 5.46 5.99 12.88
C GLU A 105 4.64 6.46 11.66
N THR A 106 4.25 7.74 11.65
CA THR A 106 3.67 8.38 10.46
C THR A 106 4.78 8.62 9.44
N ILE A 107 4.55 8.19 8.20
CA ILE A 107 5.51 8.26 7.09
C ILE A 107 4.90 8.93 5.86
N GLN A 108 5.74 9.50 5.01
CA GLN A 108 5.36 9.97 3.68
C GLN A 108 5.76 8.93 2.64
N VAL A 109 4.77 8.41 1.92
CA VAL A 109 5.00 7.44 0.84
C VAL A 109 4.86 8.14 -0.49
N ARG A 110 5.74 7.80 -1.44
CA ARG A 110 5.63 8.21 -2.83
C ARG A 110 5.86 7.03 -3.77
N LEU A 111 5.16 7.01 -4.88
CA LEU A 111 5.45 6.09 -5.97
C LEU A 111 6.44 6.74 -6.94
N VAL A 112 7.56 6.07 -7.20
CA VAL A 112 8.66 6.57 -8.04
C VAL A 112 8.88 5.63 -9.21
N ALA A 113 9.20 6.18 -10.38
CA ALA A 113 9.53 5.41 -11.56
C ALA A 113 10.72 4.47 -11.32
N GLY A 114 10.60 3.23 -11.78
CA GLY A 114 11.69 2.25 -11.80
C GLY A 114 11.96 1.56 -10.45
N ARG A 115 12.84 0.57 -10.50
CA ARG A 115 13.37 -0.21 -9.37
C ARG A 115 14.80 0.18 -9.05
#